data_AF-A0A0U5L7N4-F1
#
_entry.id   AF-A0A0U5L7N4-F1
#
_cell.length_a   1.000
_cell.length_b   1.000
_cell.length_c   1.000
_cell.angle_alpha   90.00
_cell.angle_beta   90.00
_cell.angle_gamma   90.00
#
_symmetry.space_group_name_H-M   'P 1'
#
loop_
_entity.id
_entity.type
_entity.pdbx_description
1 polymer ?
#
loop_
_entity_poly.entity_id
_entity_poly.type
_entity_poly.pdbx_seq_one_letter_code
_entity_poly.pdbx_strand_id
1 'polypeptide(L)'
;MHPHSAVLAFPPPAAVESAAWLEQKLRYYADAWDVAQDLARQIEDIVVIDARSSAAYASGHIVGAVSFPHRTMTAESTATLDRSKVYITYCDGIGCNGSTKAAWKLACLGFQVKELIGGLDFWLRDGHPVNTGDAPGHWPETASAPTCGC
;
A
#
# COMPACT_ATOMS: atom_id res chain seq x y z
N MET A 1 -21.25 14.01 38.49
CA MET A 1 -20.00 13.37 38.03
C MET A 1 -19.96 13.49 36.52
N HIS A 2 -18.92 14.10 35.95
CA HIS A 2 -18.77 14.13 34.49
C HIS A 2 -18.46 12.71 33.98
N PRO A 3 -19.08 12.27 32.87
CA PRO A 3 -18.77 10.97 32.31
C PRO A 3 -17.29 10.90 31.90
N HIS A 4 -16.60 9.83 32.29
CA HIS A 4 -15.20 9.61 31.93
C HIS A 4 -15.13 9.18 30.46
N SER A 5 -14.57 10.04 29.60
CA SER A 5 -14.31 9.69 28.21
C SER A 5 -12.98 8.94 28.10
N ALA A 6 -13.01 7.69 27.63
CA ALA A 6 -11.80 6.93 27.34
C ALA A 6 -10.98 7.58 26.20
N VAL A 7 -11.66 8.24 25.25
CA VAL A 7 -11.02 8.95 24.13
C VAL A 7 -10.24 10.16 24.64
N LEU A 8 -10.80 10.90 25.61
CA LEU A 8 -10.18 12.11 26.17
C LEU A 8 -9.31 11.81 27.40
N ALA A 9 -9.09 10.53 27.75
CA ALA A 9 -8.10 10.15 28.75
C ALA A 9 -6.69 10.64 28.35
N PHE A 10 -6.46 10.81 27.04
CA PHE A 10 -5.34 11.51 26.47
C PHE A 10 -5.88 12.60 25.53
N PRO A 11 -5.77 13.90 25.88
CA PRO A 11 -6.29 14.96 25.02
C PRO A 11 -5.52 15.02 23.69
N PRO A 12 -6.17 15.44 22.59
CA PRO A 12 -5.47 15.62 21.32
C PRO A 12 -4.41 16.73 21.43
N PRO A 13 -3.34 16.68 20.61
CA PRO A 13 -2.40 17.78 20.49
C PRO A 13 -3.06 19.07 19.99
N ALA A 14 -2.33 20.19 20.03
CA ALA A 14 -2.77 21.41 19.36
C ALA A 14 -2.97 21.19 17.85
N ALA A 15 -3.81 22.01 17.22
CA ALA A 15 -4.14 21.85 15.79
C ALA A 15 -2.91 21.88 14.87
N VAL A 16 -1.93 22.74 15.17
CA VAL A 16 -0.68 22.84 14.40
C VAL A 16 0.19 21.58 14.51
N GLU A 17 0.25 20.98 15.70
CA GLU A 17 0.99 19.72 15.93
C GLU A 17 0.31 18.56 15.21
N SER A 18 -1.03 18.52 15.27
CA SER A 18 -1.83 17.51 14.57
C SER A 18 -1.64 17.61 13.06
N ALA A 19 -1.67 18.82 12.50
CA ALA A 19 -1.48 19.03 11.06
C ALA A 19 -0.10 18.53 10.60
N ALA A 20 0.97 18.92 11.30
CA ALA A 20 2.33 18.50 10.96
C ALA A 20 2.53 16.97 11.04
N TRP A 21 1.98 16.34 12.09
CA TRP A 21 2.06 14.88 12.24
C TRP A 21 1.27 14.14 11.14
N LEU A 22 0.06 14.58 10.84
CA LEU A 22 -0.80 13.93 9.86
C LEU A 22 -0.27 14.08 8.44
N GLU A 23 0.29 15.25 8.09
CA GLU A 23 1.00 15.42 6.82
C GLU A 23 2.15 14.41 6.70
N GLN A 24 2.99 14.31 7.73
CA GLN A 24 4.11 13.36 7.73
C GLN A 24 3.63 11.91 7.61
N LYS A 25 2.53 11.54 8.28
CA LYS A 25 1.90 10.22 8.15
C LYS A 25 1.44 9.95 6.70
N LEU A 26 0.75 10.89 6.07
CA LEU A 26 0.26 10.76 4.68
C LEU A 26 1.38 10.66 3.63
N ARG A 27 2.59 11.14 3.95
CA ARG A 27 3.76 10.99 3.08
C ARG A 27 4.30 9.56 3.04
N TYR A 28 4.07 8.76 4.08
CA TYR A 28 4.58 7.39 4.17
C TYR A 28 3.58 6.31 3.76
N TYR A 29 2.29 6.65 3.78
CA TYR A 29 1.22 5.68 3.56
C TYR A 29 0.33 6.06 2.39
N ALA A 30 -0.27 5.04 1.78
CA ALA A 30 -1.43 5.12 0.90
C ALA A 30 -2.49 4.15 1.42
N ASP A 31 -3.76 4.47 1.25
CA ASP A 31 -4.85 3.52 1.53
C ASP A 31 -5.25 2.73 0.28
N ALA A 32 -6.13 1.74 0.44
CA ALA A 32 -6.56 0.88 -0.66
C ALA A 32 -7.34 1.65 -1.73
N TRP A 33 -8.11 2.64 -1.31
CA TRP A 33 -8.95 3.45 -2.18
C TRP A 33 -8.13 4.30 -3.15
N ASP A 34 -7.15 5.06 -2.65
CA ASP A 34 -6.30 5.91 -3.46
C ASP A 34 -5.52 5.07 -4.49
N VAL A 35 -4.95 3.93 -4.05
CA VAL A 35 -4.22 3.01 -4.93
C VAL A 35 -5.14 2.40 -5.99
N ALA A 36 -6.37 2.01 -5.62
CA ALA A 36 -7.35 1.48 -6.56
C ALA A 36 -7.74 2.51 -7.62
N GLN A 37 -7.94 3.76 -7.23
CA GLN A 37 -8.28 4.85 -8.15
C GLN A 37 -7.13 5.15 -9.13
N ASP A 38 -5.89 5.17 -8.65
CA ASP A 38 -4.73 5.39 -9.50
C ASP A 38 -4.51 4.23 -10.48
N LEU A 39 -4.68 2.98 -10.03
CA LEU A 39 -4.63 1.81 -10.92
C LEU A 39 -5.76 1.82 -11.96
N ALA A 40 -6.98 2.17 -11.57
CA ALA A 40 -8.12 2.28 -12.47
C ALA A 40 -7.93 3.39 -13.53
N ARG A 41 -7.26 4.48 -13.16
CA ARG A 41 -6.91 5.60 -14.05
C ARG A 41 -5.63 5.38 -14.83
N GLN A 42 -4.96 4.24 -14.63
CA GLN A 42 -3.69 3.90 -15.27
C GLN A 42 -2.61 4.97 -15.01
N ILE A 43 -2.52 5.46 -13.77
CA ILE A 43 -1.45 6.38 -13.37
C ILE A 43 -0.12 5.61 -13.37
N GLU A 44 0.69 5.84 -14.39
CA GLU A 44 1.94 5.11 -14.60
C GLU A 44 3.06 5.53 -13.65
N ASP A 45 2.92 6.64 -12.91
CA ASP A 45 3.94 7.16 -11.98
C ASP A 45 4.10 6.30 -10.72
N ILE A 46 3.16 5.39 -10.46
CA ILE A 46 3.22 4.46 -9.33
C ILE A 46 3.43 3.01 -9.78
N VAL A 47 4.12 2.22 -8.95
CA VAL A 47 4.27 0.78 -9.13
C VAL A 47 3.90 0.06 -7.84
N VAL A 48 2.86 -0.77 -7.89
CA VAL A 48 2.42 -1.56 -6.73
C VAL A 48 3.23 -2.84 -6.63
N ILE A 49 3.77 -3.12 -5.44
CA ILE A 49 4.64 -4.25 -5.15
C ILE A 49 3.98 -5.16 -4.11
N ASP A 50 3.77 -6.42 -4.49
CA ASP A 50 3.45 -7.48 -3.55
C ASP A 50 4.73 -7.97 -2.87
N ALA A 51 4.88 -7.63 -1.58
CA ALA A 51 6.07 -7.95 -0.80
C ALA A 51 6.05 -9.37 -0.21
N ARG A 52 4.98 -10.15 -0.44
CA ARG A 52 4.81 -11.52 0.07
C ARG A 52 5.63 -12.52 -0.74
N SER A 53 5.47 -13.81 -0.47
CA SER A 53 6.11 -14.84 -1.29
C SER A 53 5.47 -14.88 -2.68
N SER A 54 6.21 -15.33 -3.69
CA SER A 54 5.67 -15.53 -5.04
C SER A 54 4.49 -16.52 -5.06
N ALA A 55 4.50 -17.52 -4.16
CA ALA A 55 3.36 -18.43 -4.00
C ALA A 55 2.10 -17.72 -3.47
N ALA A 56 2.23 -16.79 -2.52
CA ALA A 56 1.10 -16.00 -2.02
C ALA A 56 0.57 -15.06 -3.10
N TYR A 57 1.46 -14.39 -3.84
CA TYR A 57 1.10 -13.60 -5.01
C TYR A 57 0.30 -14.43 -6.03
N ALA A 58 0.82 -15.59 -6.42
CA ALA A 58 0.15 -16.47 -7.38
C ALA A 58 -1.23 -16.95 -6.92
N SER A 59 -1.43 -17.10 -5.60
CA SER A 59 -2.73 -17.50 -5.04
C SER A 59 -3.78 -16.38 -5.05
N GLY A 60 -3.36 -15.13 -5.19
CA GLY A 60 -4.23 -13.96 -5.19
C GLY A 60 -3.48 -12.68 -4.85
N HIS A 61 -3.52 -11.67 -5.73
CA HIS A 61 -2.81 -10.40 -5.58
C HIS A 61 -3.64 -9.22 -6.11
N ILE A 62 -3.23 -8.00 -5.76
CA ILE A 62 -3.80 -6.76 -6.29
C ILE A 62 -3.57 -6.70 -7.81
N VAL A 63 -4.62 -6.45 -8.59
CA VAL A 63 -4.49 -6.29 -10.05
C VAL A 63 -3.47 -5.20 -10.40
N GLY A 64 -2.57 -5.49 -11.34
CA GLY A 64 -1.50 -4.59 -11.76
C GLY A 64 -0.27 -4.60 -10.84
N ALA A 65 -0.31 -5.29 -9.69
CA ALA A 65 0.84 -5.39 -8.82
C ALA A 65 1.91 -6.34 -9.37
N VAL A 66 3.17 -6.03 -9.10
CA VAL A 66 4.32 -6.87 -9.44
C VAL A 66 4.75 -7.68 -8.23
N SER A 67 4.99 -8.98 -8.41
CA SER A 67 5.57 -9.82 -7.37
C SER A 67 7.02 -9.44 -7.11
N PHE A 68 7.32 -8.90 -5.92
CA PHE A 68 8.69 -8.68 -5.51
C PHE A 68 8.83 -8.93 -4.00
N PRO A 69 9.12 -10.18 -3.60
CA PRO A 69 9.22 -10.54 -2.19
C PRO A 69 10.24 -9.68 -1.44
N HIS A 70 9.87 -9.10 -0.29
CA HIS A 70 10.78 -8.26 0.50
C HIS A 70 12.09 -8.97 0.88
N ARG A 71 12.07 -10.32 0.95
CA ARG A 71 13.24 -11.14 1.30
C ARG A 71 14.29 -11.19 0.20
N THR A 72 13.91 -10.95 -1.06
CA THR A 72 14.80 -11.01 -2.23
C THR A 72 15.28 -9.65 -2.72
N MET A 73 14.79 -8.56 -2.13
CA MET A 73 15.22 -7.20 -2.45
C MET A 73 16.67 -6.96 -2.02
N THR A 74 17.53 -6.71 -3.01
CA THR A 74 18.95 -6.35 -2.91
C THR A 74 19.26 -5.24 -3.92
N ALA A 75 20.48 -4.71 -3.91
CA ALA A 75 20.90 -3.73 -4.92
C ALA A 75 20.86 -4.31 -6.34
N GLU A 76 21.22 -5.58 -6.50
CA GLU A 76 21.24 -6.27 -7.79
C GLU A 76 19.82 -6.55 -8.29
N SER A 77 18.93 -7.06 -7.42
CA SER A 77 17.56 -7.39 -7.84
C SER A 77 16.69 -6.16 -8.09
N THR A 78 17.10 -4.98 -7.62
CA THR A 78 16.43 -3.70 -7.87
C THR A 78 17.08 -2.88 -9.00
N ALA A 79 18.15 -3.37 -9.62
CA ALA A 79 18.93 -2.58 -10.58
C ALA A 79 18.14 -2.14 -11.82
N THR A 80 17.11 -2.90 -12.20
CA THR A 80 16.24 -2.61 -13.37
C THR A 80 15.00 -1.79 -13.02
N LEU A 81 14.79 -1.48 -11.75
CA LEU A 81 13.65 -0.67 -11.32
C LEU A 81 13.83 0.80 -11.73
N ASP A 82 12.75 1.38 -12.24
CA ASP A 82 12.71 2.79 -12.64
C ASP A 82 12.71 3.72 -11.42
N ARG A 83 13.76 4.54 -11.30
CA ARG A 83 13.95 5.46 -10.18
C ARG A 83 13.06 6.69 -10.23
N SER A 84 12.36 6.96 -11.34
CA SER A 84 11.41 8.07 -11.40
C SER A 84 10.04 7.72 -10.84
N LYS A 85 9.79 6.44 -10.52
CA LYS A 85 8.50 5.94 -10.04
C LYS A 85 8.41 5.98 -8.51
N VAL A 86 7.18 6.06 -8.01
CA VAL A 86 6.88 5.87 -6.60
C VAL A 86 6.38 4.44 -6.39
N TYR A 87 7.07 3.69 -5.54
CA TYR A 87 6.70 2.31 -5.24
C TYR A 87 5.68 2.24 -4.10
N ILE A 88 4.68 1.38 -4.23
CA ILE A 88 3.65 1.16 -3.20
C ILE A 88 3.74 -0.29 -2.75
N THR A 89 4.26 -0.56 -1.55
CA THR A 89 4.46 -1.94 -1.07
C THR A 89 3.31 -2.41 -0.19
N TYR A 90 2.84 -3.64 -0.37
CA TYR A 90 1.83 -4.25 0.49
C TYR A 90 2.21 -5.68 0.94
N CYS A 91 1.60 -6.12 2.04
CA CYS A 91 1.59 -7.50 2.54
C CYS A 91 0.13 -7.94 2.79
N ASP A 92 -0.11 -9.02 3.53
CA ASP A 92 -1.46 -9.51 3.81
C ASP A 92 -2.31 -8.45 4.53
N GLY A 93 -1.84 -7.89 5.65
CA GLY A 93 -2.58 -6.86 6.36
C GLY A 93 -1.82 -6.28 7.55
N ILE A 94 -2.55 -5.61 8.46
CA ILE A 94 -1.98 -4.86 9.61
C ILE A 94 -1.08 -5.73 10.51
N GLY A 95 -1.32 -7.05 10.57
CA GLY A 95 -0.51 -8.00 11.33
C GLY A 95 0.83 -8.36 10.68
N CYS A 96 1.13 -7.88 9.46
CA CYS A 96 2.32 -8.23 8.71
C CYS A 96 3.28 -7.03 8.56
N ASN A 97 4.55 -7.22 8.95
CA ASN A 97 5.62 -6.23 8.72
C ASN A 97 6.29 -6.34 7.32
N GLY A 98 5.73 -7.14 6.41
CA GLY A 98 6.33 -7.43 5.10
C GLY A 98 6.37 -6.19 4.20
N SER A 99 5.29 -5.42 4.18
CA SER A 99 5.17 -4.13 3.50
C SER A 99 6.18 -3.13 4.04
N THR A 100 6.20 -2.89 5.36
CA THR A 100 7.17 -1.98 5.98
C THR A 100 8.62 -2.39 5.71
N LYS A 101 8.94 -3.69 5.74
CA LYS A 101 10.29 -4.20 5.41
C LYS A 101 10.66 -3.97 3.95
N ALA A 102 9.72 -4.14 3.02
CA ALA A 102 9.94 -3.83 1.62
C ALA A 102 10.17 -2.34 1.41
N ALA A 103 9.30 -1.50 1.96
CA ALA A 103 9.43 -0.04 1.90
C ALA A 103 10.77 0.43 2.46
N TRP A 104 11.17 -0.07 3.63
CA TRP A 104 12.46 0.25 4.22
C TRP A 104 13.64 -0.13 3.32
N LYS A 105 13.64 -1.34 2.75
CA LYS A 105 14.72 -1.79 1.85
C LYS A 105 14.80 -0.93 0.58
N LEU A 106 13.66 -0.65 -0.06
CA LEU A 106 13.60 0.21 -1.24
C LEU A 106 14.09 1.63 -0.91
N ALA A 107 13.68 2.19 0.22
CA ALA A 107 14.17 3.49 0.68
C ALA A 107 15.68 3.50 0.92
N CYS A 108 16.25 2.46 1.57
CA CYS A 108 17.69 2.31 1.75
C CYS A 108 18.46 2.21 0.42
N LEU A 109 17.81 1.74 -0.64
CA LEU A 109 18.36 1.64 -2.00
C LEU A 109 18.08 2.90 -2.85
N GLY A 110 17.52 3.94 -2.24
CA GLY A 110 17.30 5.25 -2.85
C GLY A 110 16.04 5.36 -3.71
N PHE A 111 15.06 4.48 -3.53
CA PHE A 111 13.75 4.58 -4.21
C PHE A 111 12.77 5.42 -3.39
N GLN A 112 11.85 6.10 -4.08
CA GLN A 112 10.68 6.71 -3.46
C GLN A 112 9.62 5.63 -3.22
N VAL A 113 9.10 5.56 -2.00
CA VAL A 113 8.22 4.46 -1.61
C VAL A 113 7.22 4.87 -0.55
N LYS A 114 6.02 4.31 -0.63
CA LYS A 114 4.98 4.33 0.40
C LYS A 114 4.54 2.91 0.73
N GLU A 115 3.97 2.75 1.92
CA GLU A 115 3.33 1.52 2.35
C GLU A 115 1.80 1.60 2.15
N LEU A 116 1.21 0.56 1.54
CA LEU A 116 -0.24 0.40 1.50
C LEU A 116 -0.73 -0.12 2.85
N ILE A 117 -1.38 0.74 3.63
CA ILE A 117 -1.92 0.37 4.94
C ILE A 117 -3.11 -0.56 4.79
N GLY A 118 -3.21 -1.55 5.68
CA GLY A 118 -4.28 -2.55 5.63
C GLY A 118 -4.02 -3.71 4.68
N GLY A 119 -3.06 -3.59 3.75
CA GLY A 119 -2.62 -4.68 2.88
C GLY A 119 -3.71 -5.24 1.97
N LEU A 120 -3.53 -6.49 1.53
CA LEU A 120 -4.51 -7.21 0.71
C LEU A 120 -5.84 -7.43 1.46
N ASP A 121 -5.81 -7.57 2.79
CA ASP A 121 -7.01 -7.78 3.61
C ASP A 121 -8.00 -6.62 3.44
N PHE A 122 -7.52 -5.37 3.53
CA PHE A 122 -8.38 -4.20 3.35
C PHE A 122 -8.74 -3.98 1.88
N TRP A 123 -7.83 -4.28 0.95
CA TRP A 123 -8.14 -4.27 -0.48
C TRP A 123 -9.33 -5.17 -0.83
N LEU A 124 -9.32 -6.41 -0.32
CA LEU A 124 -10.41 -7.38 -0.49
C LEU A 124 -11.68 -6.93 0.22
N ARG A 125 -11.56 -6.40 1.44
CA ARG A 125 -12.69 -5.89 2.22
C ARG A 125 -13.44 -4.77 1.50
N ASP A 126 -12.69 -3.91 0.83
CA ASP A 126 -13.25 -2.77 0.09
C ASP A 126 -13.74 -3.18 -1.33
N GLY A 127 -13.63 -4.47 -1.67
CA GLY A 127 -14.20 -5.04 -2.90
C GLY A 127 -13.41 -4.75 -4.16
N HIS A 128 -12.13 -4.40 -4.04
CA HIS A 128 -11.30 -4.06 -5.19
C HIS A 128 -10.85 -5.31 -5.98
N PRO A 129 -10.60 -5.18 -7.30
CA PRO A 129 -10.22 -6.30 -8.16
C PRO A 129 -8.93 -7.00 -7.72
N VAL A 130 -8.91 -8.32 -7.79
CA VAL A 130 -7.72 -9.16 -7.59
C VAL A 130 -7.45 -10.04 -8.80
N ASN A 131 -6.21 -10.49 -8.95
CA ASN A 131 -5.80 -11.44 -9.97
C ASN A 131 -5.10 -12.65 -9.33
N THR A 132 -4.99 -13.74 -10.09
CA THR A 132 -4.27 -14.97 -9.69
C THR A 132 -3.24 -15.36 -10.76
N GLY A 133 -2.32 -16.25 -10.42
CA GLY A 133 -1.18 -16.62 -11.27
C GLY A 133 0.00 -15.65 -11.19
N ASP A 134 0.97 -15.84 -12.07
CA ASP A 134 2.28 -15.15 -11.98
C ASP A 134 2.34 -13.82 -12.74
N ALA A 135 1.26 -13.43 -13.42
CA ALA A 135 1.18 -12.18 -14.17
C ALA A 135 0.44 -11.10 -13.36
N PRO A 136 0.79 -9.81 -13.49
CA PRO A 136 0.11 -8.70 -12.78
C PRO A 136 -1.39 -8.60 -13.02
N GLY A 137 -1.88 -9.04 -14.17
CA GLY A 137 -3.26 -8.79 -14.60
C GLY A 137 -3.48 -7.33 -15.02
N HIS A 138 -4.69 -7.04 -15.47
CA HIS A 138 -5.10 -5.69 -15.92
C HIS A 138 -6.40 -5.30 -15.23
N TRP A 139 -6.58 -4.00 -14.98
CA TRP A 139 -7.82 -3.49 -14.40
C TRP A 139 -9.01 -3.91 -15.26
N PRO A 140 -10.12 -4.42 -14.68
CA PRO A 140 -11.24 -4.92 -15.49
C PRO A 140 -11.94 -3.77 -16.20
N GLU A 141 -12.20 -3.90 -17.51
CA GLU A 141 -12.90 -2.89 -18.33
C GLU A 141 -14.32 -2.56 -17.82
N THR A 142 -14.95 -3.50 -17.11
CA THR A 142 -16.33 -3.39 -16.58
C THR A 142 -16.40 -3.21 -15.07
N ALA A 143 -15.27 -3.05 -14.38
CA ALA A 143 -15.29 -2.80 -12.95
C ALA A 143 -15.80 -1.37 -12.69
N SER A 144 -17.07 -1.23 -12.31
CA SER A 144 -17.50 -0.02 -11.61
C SER A 144 -16.67 0.08 -10.35
N ALA A 145 -15.91 1.17 -10.19
CA ALA A 145 -15.21 1.42 -8.94
C ALA A 145 -16.25 1.34 -7.81
N PRO A 146 -16.05 0.48 -6.78
CA PRO A 146 -16.95 0.48 -5.63
C PRO A 146 -17.08 1.91 -5.14
N THR A 147 -18.26 2.35 -4.68
CA THR A 147 -18.38 3.72 -4.14
C THR A 147 -17.68 3.75 -2.77
N CYS A 148 -16.76 4.69 -2.57
CA CYS A 148 -16.23 4.97 -1.23
C CYS A 148 -17.40 5.35 -0.31
N GLY A 149 -17.29 4.98 0.98
CA GLY A 149 -18.18 5.51 2.02
C GLY A 149 -17.85 6.96 2.41
N CYS A 150 -16.78 7.50 1.82
CA CYS A 150 -16.44 8.90 1.66
C CYS A 150 -16.97 9.41 0.31
#